data_AF-A0A2V8ZE29-F1
#
_entry.id   AF-A0A2V8ZE29-F1
#
_cell.length_a   1.000
_cell.length_b   1.000
_cell.length_c   1.000
_cell.angle_alpha   90.00
_cell.angle_beta   90.00
_cell.angle_gamma   90.00
#
_symmetry.space_group_name_H-M   'P 1'
#
loop_
_entity.id
_entity.type
_entity.pdbx_description
1 polymer ?
#
loop_
_entity_poly.entity_id
_entity_poly.type
_entity_poly.pdbx_seq_one_letter_code
_entity_poly.pdbx_strand_id
1 'polypeptide(L)'
;MKKVINDGESVPQKEIDDATEQAVKNGLFTLSEIIFNKQHDRALVSYSFVCGELCGQGRLLLLKKVGGKWKIHKTCQEWLR
;
A
#
# COMPACT_ATOMS: atom_id res chain seq x y z
N MET A 1 26.90 -16.21 13.28
CA MET A 1 27.87 -15.22 12.78
C MET A 1 27.13 -14.25 11.87
N LYS A 2 27.01 -12.97 12.24
CA LYS A 2 26.39 -11.95 11.38
C LYS A 2 27.41 -11.53 10.33
N LYS A 3 27.08 -11.70 9.05
CA LYS A 3 27.89 -11.16 7.94
C LYS A 3 27.78 -9.63 8.00
N VAL A 4 28.92 -8.95 8.07
CA VAL A 4 29.02 -7.50 7.91
C VAL A 4 28.70 -7.21 6.45
N ILE A 5 27.74 -6.31 6.21
CA ILE A 5 27.39 -5.86 4.86
C ILE A 5 28.61 -5.12 4.33
N ASN A 6 29.19 -5.61 3.23
CA ASN A 6 30.35 -5.02 2.58
C ASN A 6 29.83 -4.14 1.43
N ASP A 7 30.01 -2.83 1.52
CA ASP A 7 29.38 -1.83 0.62
C ASP A 7 29.81 -1.92 -0.86
N GLY A 8 30.68 -2.87 -1.20
CA GLY A 8 31.16 -3.14 -2.57
C GLY A 8 30.72 -4.48 -3.17
N GLU A 9 29.93 -5.30 -2.47
CA GLU A 9 29.49 -6.61 -2.95
C GLU A 9 28.02 -6.52 -3.40
N SER A 10 27.75 -6.87 -4.67
CA SER A 10 26.38 -6.90 -5.18
C SER A 10 25.57 -7.97 -4.45
N VAL A 11 24.41 -7.61 -3.91
CA VAL A 11 23.47 -8.56 -3.31
C VAL A 11 23.03 -9.58 -4.38
N PRO A 12 23.12 -10.90 -4.13
CA PRO A 12 22.63 -11.89 -5.07
C PRO A 12 21.14 -11.69 -5.38
N GLN A 13 20.74 -11.75 -6.65
CA GLN A 13 19.34 -11.56 -7.06
C GLN A 13 18.37 -12.43 -6.27
N LYS A 14 18.75 -13.68 -5.98
CA LYS A 14 17.94 -14.60 -5.19
C LYS A 14 17.66 -14.08 -3.77
N GLU A 15 18.62 -13.44 -3.11
CA GLU A 15 18.39 -12.87 -1.77
C GLU A 15 17.41 -11.68 -1.84
N ILE A 16 17.47 -10.90 -2.93
CA ILE A 16 16.50 -9.82 -3.19
C ILE A 16 15.10 -10.41 -3.41
N ASP A 17 15.00 -11.45 -4.22
CA ASP A 17 13.75 -12.13 -4.54
C ASP A 17 13.13 -12.76 -3.28
N ASP A 18 13.92 -13.51 -2.50
CA ASP A 18 13.48 -14.16 -1.26
C ASP A 18 13.01 -13.12 -0.22
N ALA A 19 13.73 -12.01 -0.07
CA ALA A 19 13.33 -10.92 0.83
C ALA A 19 12.05 -10.22 0.37
N THR A 20 11.91 -10.00 -0.94
CA THR A 20 10.71 -9.42 -1.55
C THR A 20 9.50 -10.34 -1.38
N GLU A 21 9.68 -11.65 -1.63
CA GLU A 21 8.64 -12.65 -1.46
C GLU A 21 8.20 -12.73 0.00
N GLN A 22 9.12 -12.72 0.96
CA GLN A 22 8.77 -12.66 2.38
C GLN A 22 8.03 -11.38 2.76
N ALA A 23 8.44 -10.23 2.23
CA ALA A 23 7.76 -8.97 2.47
C ALA A 23 6.32 -8.98 1.93
N VAL A 24 6.10 -9.52 0.73
CA VAL A 24 4.77 -9.65 0.12
C VAL A 24 3.92 -10.71 0.82
N LYS A 25 4.50 -11.84 1.26
CA LYS A 25 3.81 -12.89 2.02
C LYS A 25 3.19 -12.39 3.32
N ASN A 26 3.77 -11.36 3.94
CA ASN A 26 3.24 -10.76 5.17
C ASN A 26 2.17 -9.68 4.91
N GLY A 27 1.81 -9.42 3.64
CA GLY A 27 0.83 -8.43 3.24
C GLY A 27 1.47 -7.15 2.72
N LEU A 28 1.37 -6.90 1.42
CA LEU A 28 1.74 -5.64 0.80
C LEU A 28 0.56 -4.67 0.80
N PHE A 29 0.70 -3.55 1.51
CA PHE A 29 -0.26 -2.45 1.48
C PHE A 29 0.27 -1.29 0.64
N THR A 30 -0.52 -0.86 -0.35
CA THR A 30 -0.18 0.22 -1.27
C THR A 30 -1.29 1.27 -1.28
N LEU A 31 -0.89 2.54 -1.36
CA LEU A 31 -1.78 3.69 -1.47
C LEU A 31 -1.50 4.42 -2.78
N SER A 32 -2.54 4.95 -3.41
CA SER A 32 -2.37 5.93 -4.48
C SER A 32 -1.91 7.28 -3.92
N GLU A 33 -1.53 8.18 -4.82
CA GLU A 33 -1.54 9.60 -4.52
C GLU A 33 -2.94 10.03 -4.03
N ILE A 34 -2.98 11.00 -3.11
CA ILE A 34 -4.22 11.55 -2.58
C ILE A 34 -4.61 12.76 -3.42
N ILE A 35 -5.78 12.70 -4.05
CA ILE A 35 -6.30 13.81 -4.85
C ILE A 35 -7.29 14.61 -4.00
N PHE A 36 -6.99 15.88 -3.76
CA PHE A 36 -7.89 16.79 -3.05
C PHE A 36 -8.76 17.59 -4.01
N ASN A 37 -9.98 17.94 -3.57
CA ASN A 37 -10.75 18.96 -4.28
C ASN A 37 -10.23 20.37 -3.95
N LYS A 38 -10.67 21.37 -4.72
CA LYS A 38 -10.24 22.78 -4.57
C LYS A 38 -10.47 23.34 -3.16
N GLN A 39 -11.53 22.90 -2.47
CA GLN A 39 -11.86 23.35 -1.12
C GLN A 39 -11.07 22.64 -0.02
N HIS A 40 -10.27 21.62 -0.36
CA HIS A 40 -9.54 20.77 0.59
C HIS A 40 -10.43 20.18 1.70
N ASP A 41 -11.69 19.92 1.40
CA ASP A 41 -12.67 19.29 2.30
C ASP A 41 -13.10 17.89 1.83
N ARG A 42 -12.66 17.47 0.63
CA ARG A 42 -12.83 16.13 0.06
C ARG A 42 -11.51 15.62 -0.50
N ALA A 43 -11.32 14.31 -0.41
CA ALA A 43 -10.16 13.64 -0.99
C ALA A 43 -10.54 12.29 -1.61
N LEU A 44 -9.85 11.89 -2.67
CA LEU A 44 -9.89 10.56 -3.25
C LEU A 44 -8.55 9.87 -3.00
N VAL A 45 -8.62 8.63 -2.53
CA VAL A 45 -7.46 7.75 -2.37
C VAL A 45 -7.88 6.32 -2.65
N SER A 46 -7.11 5.59 -3.43
CA SER A 46 -7.26 4.14 -3.53
C SER A 46 -6.21 3.44 -2.67
N TYR A 47 -6.59 2.29 -2.13
CA TYR A 47 -5.65 1.38 -1.51
C TYR A 47 -5.75 -0.01 -2.12
N SER A 48 -4.65 -0.74 -2.05
CA SER A 48 -4.53 -2.15 -2.40
C SER A 48 -3.85 -2.87 -1.25
N PHE A 49 -4.40 -3.98 -0.80
CA PHE A 49 -3.79 -4.88 0.15
C PHE A 49 -3.71 -6.27 -0.49
N VAL A 50 -2.51 -6.81 -0.60
CA VAL A 50 -2.25 -8.13 -1.19
C VAL A 50 -1.52 -9.00 -0.17
N CYS A 51 -2.17 -10.08 0.26
CA CYS A 51 -1.64 -11.07 1.21
C CYS A 51 -1.19 -12.38 0.55
N GLY A 52 -1.35 -12.51 -0.77
CA GLY A 52 -0.96 -13.66 -1.57
C GLY A 52 -1.53 -13.57 -2.98
N GLU A 53 -1.21 -14.52 -3.86
CA GLU A 53 -1.66 -14.47 -5.26
C GLU A 53 -3.19 -14.36 -5.39
N LEU A 54 -3.91 -15.15 -4.59
CA LEU A 54 -5.37 -15.22 -4.51
C LEU A 54 -5.93 -14.57 -3.24
N CYS A 55 -5.13 -13.76 -2.53
CA CYS A 55 -5.53 -13.14 -1.27
C CYS A 55 -5.29 -11.64 -1.35
N GLY A 56 -6.36 -10.85 -1.29
CA GLY A 56 -6.23 -9.41 -1.19
C GLY A 56 -7.52 -8.67 -1.48
N GLN A 57 -7.52 -7.38 -1.16
CA GLN A 57 -8.60 -6.48 -1.45
C GLN A 57 -8.09 -5.08 -1.76
N GLY A 58 -8.87 -4.31 -2.50
CA GLY A 58 -8.60 -2.91 -2.71
C GLY A 58 -9.88 -2.11 -2.87
N ARG A 59 -9.81 -0.82 -2.54
CA ARG A 59 -10.96 0.09 -2.62
C ARG A 59 -10.55 1.48 -3.06
N LEU A 60 -11.46 2.18 -3.74
CA LEU A 60 -11.42 3.63 -3.94
C LEU A 60 -12.28 4.32 -2.89
N LEU A 61 -11.66 5.15 -2.06
CA LEU A 61 -12.29 5.86 -0.96
C LEU A 61 -12.48 7.33 -1.30
N LEU A 62 -13.71 7.83 -1.18
CA LEU A 62 -14.00 9.25 -1.08
C LEU A 62 -14.02 9.63 0.40
N LEU A 63 -13.12 10.52 0.80
CA LEU A 63 -13.01 11.07 2.14
C LEU A 63 -13.69 12.45 2.20
N LYS A 64 -14.25 12.78 3.37
CA LYS A 64 -14.76 14.11 3.70
C LYS A 64 -14.16 14.58 5.02
N LYS A 65 -13.75 15.85 5.09
CA LYS A 65 -13.27 16.47 6.32
C LYS A 65 -14.47 16.95 7.15
N VAL A 66 -14.63 16.42 8.36
CA VAL A 66 -15.73 16.75 9.29
C VAL A 66 -15.12 17.06 10.65
N GLY A 67 -15.30 18.30 11.12
CA GLY A 67 -14.71 18.75 12.41
C GLY A 67 -13.19 18.61 12.44
N GLY A 68 -12.51 18.95 11.35
CA GLY A 68 -11.05 18.86 11.23
C GLY A 68 -10.50 17.45 10.95
N LYS A 69 -11.32 16.40 11.01
CA LYS A 69 -10.90 15.01 10.81
C LYS A 69 -11.38 14.46 9.47
N TRP A 70 -10.53 13.72 8.77
CA TRP A 70 -10.92 12.99 7.57
C TRP A 70 -11.73 11.74 7.94
N LYS A 71 -12.88 11.56 7.30
CA LYS A 71 -13.75 10.38 7.46
C LYS A 71 -14.03 9.78 6.10
N ILE A 72 -14.16 8.46 6.04
CA ILE A 72 -14.65 7.78 4.84
C ILE A 72 -16.10 8.21 4.63
N HIS A 73 -16.34 8.91 3.52
CA HIS A 73 -17.68 9.36 3.14
C HIS A 73 -18.36 8.36 2.22
N LYS A 74 -17.60 7.76 1.29
CA LYS A 74 -18.10 6.73 0.37
C LYS A 74 -16.98 5.79 -0.07
N THR A 75 -17.33 4.53 -0.31
CA THR A 75 -16.53 3.57 -1.08
C THR A 75 -17.11 3.49 -2.49
N CYS A 76 -16.29 3.73 -3.51
CA CYS A 76 -16.75 3.87 -4.89
C CYS A 76 -16.54 2.62 -5.75
N GLN A 77 -15.36 2.02 -5.65
CA GLN A 77 -14.98 0.80 -6.36
C GLN A 77 -14.27 -0.13 -5.38
N GLU A 78 -14.45 -1.42 -5.54
CA GLU A 78 -13.77 -2.42 -4.74
C GLU A 78 -13.47 -3.67 -5.56
N TRP A 79 -12.42 -4.38 -5.14
CA TRP A 79 -12.14 -5.73 -5.61
C TRP A 79 -11.74 -6.59 -4.41
N LEU A 80 -12.01 -7.88 -4.55
CA LEU A 80 -11.61 -8.94 -3.66
C LEU A 80 -11.06 -10.06 -4.55
N ARG A 81 -9.92 -10.63 -4.16
CA ARG A 81 -9.41 -11.87 -4.75
C ARG A 81 -9.80 -13.05 -3.87
#